data_AF-T0ZJ70-F1
#
_entry.id   AF-T0ZJ70-F1
#
_cell.length_a   1.000
_cell.length_b   1.000
_cell.length_c   1.000
_cell.angle_alpha   90.00
_cell.angle_beta   90.00
_cell.angle_gamma   90.00
#
_symmetry.space_group_name_H-M   'P 1'
#
loop_
_entity.id
_entity.type
_entity.pdbx_description
1 polymer ?
#
loop_
_entity_poly.entity_id
_entity_poly.type
_entity_poly.pdbx_seq_one_letter_code
_entity_poly.pdbx_strand_id
1 'polypeptide(L)'
;MHFWSRSRDRLWMKGESSGHRLRVVSLHWDCDRDAVLARVRPSGPACHLGGTSCFDGVGEDPISTLWSTIADRAARRPEGSYVARLLADPLELRKKVGEEAVELILTDGDRSPTRVREEAADLLFHLLVFLYQNGVRYPEVLAELERRRSA
;
A
#
# COMPACT_ATOMS: atom_id res chain seq x y z
N MET A 1 -8.72 -9.17 -19.50
CA MET A 1 -9.10 -10.50 -18.99
C MET A 1 -10.52 -10.78 -19.44
N HIS A 2 -10.77 -11.99 -19.96
CA HIS A 2 -12.11 -12.43 -20.35
C HIS A 2 -12.55 -13.55 -19.41
N PHE A 3 -13.84 -13.54 -19.08
CA PHE A 3 -14.52 -14.61 -18.37
C PHE A 3 -15.58 -15.21 -19.29
N TRP A 4 -15.92 -16.49 -19.06
CA TRP A 4 -17.18 -17.02 -19.56
C TRP A 4 -18.30 -16.65 -18.58
N SER A 5 -19.22 -15.77 -18.99
CA SER A 5 -20.34 -15.36 -18.14
C SER A 5 -21.46 -16.38 -18.27
N ARG A 6 -21.62 -17.25 -17.26
CA ARG A 6 -22.68 -18.27 -17.24
C ARG A 6 -24.10 -17.68 -17.35
N SER A 7 -24.34 -16.48 -16.82
CA SER A 7 -25.64 -15.81 -16.89
C SER A 7 -25.93 -15.13 -18.23
N ARG A 8 -24.89 -14.75 -18.98
CA ARG A 8 -25.02 -14.13 -20.31
C ARG A 8 -24.78 -15.13 -21.45
N ASP A 9 -24.39 -16.34 -21.10
CA ASP A 9 -23.98 -17.43 -22.00
C ASP A 9 -23.03 -16.98 -23.12
N ARG A 10 -22.03 -16.17 -22.74
CA ARG A 10 -21.05 -15.63 -23.69
C ARG A 10 -19.72 -15.32 -23.02
N LEU A 11 -18.70 -15.15 -23.85
CA LEU A 11 -17.47 -14.46 -23.46
C LEU A 11 -17.79 -13.02 -23.07
N TRP A 12 -17.27 -12.61 -21.92
CA TRP A 12 -17.42 -11.28 -21.38
C TRP A 12 -16.07 -10.73 -20.94
N MET A 13 -15.73 -9.53 -21.41
CA MET A 13 -14.51 -8.86 -20.99
C MET A 13 -14.77 -8.07 -19.72
N LYS A 14 -13.96 -8.32 -18.66
CA LYS A 14 -14.04 -7.47 -17.46
C LYS A 14 -13.73 -6.02 -17.84
N GLY A 15 -14.67 -5.14 -17.53
CA GLY A 15 -14.59 -3.72 -17.87
C GLY A 15 -15.13 -3.38 -19.26
N GLU A 16 -15.82 -4.30 -19.96
CA GLU A 16 -16.47 -4.02 -21.25
C GLU A 16 -17.43 -2.81 -21.16
N SER A 17 -18.22 -2.73 -20.09
CA SER A 17 -19.19 -1.64 -19.87
C SER A 17 -18.61 -0.46 -19.07
N SER A 18 -17.73 -0.71 -18.10
CA SER A 18 -17.22 0.34 -17.19
C SER A 18 -15.89 0.95 -17.60
N GLY A 19 -15.20 0.39 -18.59
CA GLY A 19 -13.82 0.77 -18.93
C GLY A 19 -12.75 0.21 -17.97
N HIS A 20 -13.12 -0.24 -16.77
CA HIS A 20 -12.19 -0.77 -15.77
C HIS A 20 -11.74 -2.21 -16.08
N ARG A 21 -10.68 -2.30 -16.89
CA ARG A 21 -10.14 -3.57 -17.41
C ARG A 21 -9.05 -4.13 -16.51
N LEU A 22 -8.86 -5.44 -16.59
CA LEU A 22 -7.76 -6.18 -15.96
C LEU A 22 -6.79 -6.69 -17.05
N ARG A 23 -5.59 -6.11 -17.13
CA ARG A 23 -4.52 -6.57 -18.02
C ARG A 23 -3.81 -7.75 -17.38
N VAL A 24 -3.83 -8.92 -18.03
CA VAL A 24 -3.14 -10.11 -17.52
C VAL A 24 -1.63 -9.90 -17.60
N VAL A 25 -0.93 -10.22 -16.52
CA VAL A 25 0.54 -10.22 -16.42
C VAL A 25 1.07 -11.64 -16.51
N SER A 26 0.44 -12.57 -15.79
CA SER A 26 0.84 -13.99 -15.73
C SER A 26 -0.31 -14.85 -15.24
N LEU A 27 -0.34 -16.11 -15.67
CA LEU A 27 -1.29 -17.13 -15.22
C LEU A 27 -0.53 -18.28 -14.57
N HIS A 28 -1.06 -18.80 -13.47
CA HIS A 28 -0.52 -19.96 -12.75
C HIS A 28 -1.68 -20.91 -12.49
N TRP A 29 -1.42 -22.21 -12.47
CA TRP A 29 -2.38 -23.21 -12.02
C TRP A 29 -1.94 -23.77 -10.66
N ASP A 30 -2.87 -24.30 -9.89
CA ASP A 30 -2.59 -25.03 -8.65
C ASP A 30 -2.11 -26.47 -8.92
N CYS A 31 -1.84 -27.23 -7.85
CA CYS A 31 -1.14 -28.51 -7.95
C CYS A 31 -1.96 -29.61 -8.64
N ASP A 32 -3.28 -29.60 -8.47
CA ASP A 32 -4.26 -30.50 -9.08
C ASP A 32 -4.92 -29.93 -10.34
N ARG A 33 -4.64 -28.66 -10.67
CA ARG A 33 -5.00 -28.01 -11.94
C ARG A 33 -6.49 -27.77 -12.10
N ASP A 34 -7.20 -27.52 -11.01
CA ASP A 34 -8.61 -27.15 -11.03
C ASP A 34 -8.85 -25.65 -10.79
N ALA A 35 -7.82 -24.90 -10.39
CA ALA A 35 -7.85 -23.44 -10.31
C ALA A 35 -6.73 -22.75 -11.08
N VAL A 36 -7.01 -21.51 -11.50
CA VAL A 36 -6.06 -20.62 -12.17
C VAL A 36 -5.93 -19.32 -11.39
N LEU A 37 -4.71 -18.99 -10.96
CA LEU A 37 -4.34 -17.69 -10.42
C LEU A 37 -3.85 -16.76 -11.54
N ALA A 38 -4.65 -15.74 -11.83
CA ALA A 38 -4.29 -14.67 -12.75
C ALA A 38 -3.72 -13.47 -12.00
N ARG A 39 -2.44 -13.14 -12.22
CA ARG A 39 -1.89 -11.84 -11.80
C ARG A 39 -2.23 -10.80 -12.86
N VAL A 40 -2.77 -9.67 -12.44
CA VAL A 40 -3.29 -8.64 -13.34
C VAL A 40 -2.84 -7.23 -12.92
N ARG A 41 -2.79 -6.31 -13.89
CA ARG A 41 -2.71 -4.87 -13.67
C ARG A 41 -4.09 -4.25 -13.94
N PRO A 42 -4.78 -3.71 -12.93
CA PRO A 42 -6.07 -3.05 -13.12
C PRO A 42 -5.93 -1.67 -13.79
N SER A 43 -6.95 -1.24 -14.51
CA SER A 43 -7.08 0.10 -15.11
C SER A 43 -8.27 0.82 -14.47
N GLY A 44 -8.06 1.32 -13.25
CA GLY A 44 -9.11 1.85 -12.37
C GLY A 44 -9.71 0.78 -11.44
N PRO A 45 -10.77 1.12 -10.69
CA PRO A 45 -11.39 0.24 -9.71
C PRO A 45 -11.79 -1.12 -10.26
N ALA A 46 -11.41 -2.19 -9.56
CA ALA A 46 -11.88 -3.53 -9.93
C ALA A 46 -13.33 -3.75 -9.48
N CYS A 47 -13.70 -3.17 -8.33
CA CYS A 47 -14.99 -3.30 -7.68
C CYS A 47 -16.01 -2.26 -8.17
N HIS A 48 -17.29 -2.63 -8.15
CA HIS A 48 -18.40 -1.75 -8.53
C HIS A 48 -18.70 -0.66 -7.50
N LEU A 49 -18.17 -0.78 -6.28
CA LEU A 49 -18.23 0.25 -5.24
C LEU A 49 -17.04 1.23 -5.30
N GLY A 50 -16.19 1.14 -6.32
CA GLY A 50 -15.01 2.00 -6.47
C GLY A 50 -13.74 1.46 -5.78
N GLY A 51 -13.82 0.34 -5.08
CA GLY A 51 -12.66 -0.32 -4.45
C GLY A 51 -11.71 -1.04 -5.42
N THR A 52 -10.52 -1.36 -4.92
CA THR A 52 -9.47 -2.13 -5.62
C THR A 52 -9.79 -3.63 -5.69
N SER A 53 -10.60 -4.14 -4.75
CA SER A 53 -11.02 -5.53 -4.60
C SER A 53 -12.51 -5.62 -4.28
N CYS A 54 -13.12 -6.77 -4.57
CA CYS A 54 -14.47 -7.09 -4.08
C CYS A 54 -14.48 -7.44 -2.58
N PHE A 55 -13.34 -7.89 -2.05
CA PHE A 55 -13.15 -8.23 -0.65
C PHE A 55 -12.52 -7.04 0.06
N ASP A 56 -13.32 -6.33 0.84
CA ASP A 56 -12.86 -5.20 1.64
C ASP A 56 -11.95 -5.69 2.78
N GLY A 57 -10.84 -5.00 3.02
CA GLY A 57 -9.86 -5.31 4.08
C GLY A 57 -9.07 -6.63 3.93
N VAL A 58 -9.34 -7.46 2.91
CA VAL A 58 -8.63 -8.73 2.72
C VAL A 58 -7.39 -8.52 1.86
N GLY A 59 -6.22 -8.83 2.43
CA GLY A 59 -4.93 -8.73 1.73
C GLY A 59 -4.36 -7.32 1.65
N GLU A 60 -4.99 -6.35 2.32
CA GLU A 60 -4.41 -5.03 2.54
C GLU A 60 -3.46 -5.11 3.74
N ASP A 61 -2.15 -5.00 3.49
CA ASP A 61 -1.21 -4.82 4.59
C ASP A 61 -1.35 -3.39 5.16
N PRO A 62 -1.26 -3.20 6.49
CA PRO A 62 -1.45 -1.90 7.12
C PRO A 62 -0.56 -0.80 6.54
N ILE A 63 0.64 -1.15 6.04
CA ILE A 63 1.58 -0.19 5.47
C ILE A 63 1.11 0.28 4.09
N SER A 64 0.59 -0.60 3.23
CA SER A 64 0.01 -0.22 1.93
C SER A 64 -1.24 0.65 2.08
N THR A 65 -2.12 0.35 3.04
CA THR A 65 -3.29 1.19 3.34
C THR A 65 -2.86 2.55 3.88
N LEU A 66 -1.87 2.58 4.77
CA LEU A 66 -1.29 3.83 5.29
C LEU A 66 -0.63 4.65 4.19
N TRP A 67 0.15 4.02 3.31
CA TRP A 67 0.78 4.68 2.16
C TRP A 67 -0.28 5.34 1.24
N SER A 68 -1.36 4.62 0.95
CA SER A 68 -2.48 5.14 0.16
C SER A 68 -3.14 6.34 0.85
N THR A 69 -3.31 6.27 2.17
CA THR A 69 -3.83 7.38 2.97
C THR A 69 -2.90 8.60 2.96
N ILE A 70 -1.59 8.40 3.03
CA ILE A 70 -0.59 9.47 2.94
C ILE A 70 -0.66 10.14 1.56
N ALA A 71 -0.66 9.36 0.49
CA ALA A 71 -0.74 9.86 -0.87
C ALA A 71 -2.03 10.66 -1.13
N ASP A 72 -3.15 10.16 -0.60
CA ASP A 72 -4.44 10.81 -0.67
C ASP A 72 -4.45 12.15 0.08
N ARG A 73 -3.97 12.18 1.32
CA ARG A 73 -3.88 13.40 2.14
C ARG A 73 -2.90 14.41 1.55
N ALA A 74 -1.84 13.96 0.89
CA ALA A 74 -0.90 14.83 0.18
C ALA A 74 -1.56 15.52 -1.02
N ALA A 75 -2.41 14.80 -1.75
CA ALA A 75 -3.13 15.32 -2.91
C ALA A 75 -4.30 16.25 -2.52
N ARG A 76 -5.14 15.82 -1.58
CA ARG A 76 -6.36 16.55 -1.19
C ARG A 76 -6.14 17.66 -0.17
N ARG A 77 -5.06 17.57 0.62
CA ARG A 77 -4.71 18.52 1.71
C ARG A 77 -5.91 18.95 2.57
N PRO A 78 -6.67 18.00 3.15
CA PRO A 78 -7.81 18.36 3.97
C PRO A 78 -7.38 19.18 5.20
N GLU A 79 -8.24 20.11 5.63
CA GLU A 79 -7.98 20.96 6.79
C GLU A 79 -7.69 20.11 8.04
N GLY A 80 -6.71 20.53 8.84
CA GLY A 80 -6.27 19.79 10.04
C GLY A 80 -5.44 18.52 9.78
N SER A 81 -5.19 18.14 8.52
CA SER A 81 -4.43 16.93 8.19
C SER A 81 -2.97 17.00 8.67
N TYR A 82 -2.58 16.07 9.54
CA TYR A 82 -1.20 15.98 10.02
C TYR A 82 -0.20 15.76 8.89
N VAL A 83 -0.53 14.87 7.95
CA VAL A 83 0.30 14.59 6.75
C VAL A 83 0.50 15.85 5.92
N ALA A 84 -0.57 16.63 5.68
CA ALA A 84 -0.45 17.87 4.91
C ALA A 84 0.45 18.90 5.61
N ARG A 85 0.39 18.97 6.94
CA ARG A 85 1.25 19.82 7.76
C ARG A 85 2.72 19.42 7.66
N LEU A 86 3.02 18.13 7.82
CA LEU A 86 4.39 17.60 7.71
C LEU A 86 4.97 17.81 6.30
N LEU A 87 4.16 17.65 5.25
CA LEU A 87 4.61 17.88 3.87
C LEU A 87 4.82 19.36 3.55
N ALA A 88 4.17 20.28 4.28
CA ALA A 88 4.38 21.71 4.15
C ALA A 88 5.67 22.19 4.83
N ASP A 89 6.20 21.44 5.79
CA ASP A 89 7.46 21.75 6.49
C ASP A 89 8.46 20.57 6.43
N PRO A 90 9.33 20.53 5.42
CA PRO A 90 10.36 19.50 5.27
C PRO A 90 11.40 19.46 6.38
N LEU A 91 11.61 20.55 7.12
CA LEU A 91 12.53 20.54 8.24
C LEU A 91 11.90 19.82 9.43
N GLU A 92 10.63 20.13 9.72
CA GLU A 92 9.88 19.47 10.79
C GLU A 92 9.73 17.97 10.55
N LEU A 93 9.43 17.56 9.32
CA LEU A 93 9.36 16.14 8.97
C LEU A 93 10.68 15.40 9.25
N ARG A 94 11.82 16.00 8.88
CA ARG A 94 13.14 15.39 9.15
C ARG A 94 13.45 15.31 10.63
N LYS A 95 13.08 16.33 11.41
CA LYS A 95 13.20 16.30 12.86
C LYS A 95 12.39 15.16 13.45
N LYS A 96 11.12 15.02 13.04
CA LYS A 96 10.25 13.94 13.49
C LYS A 96 10.84 12.56 13.20
N VAL A 97 11.30 12.30 11.97
CA VAL A 97 11.97 11.02 11.65
C VAL A 97 13.16 10.76 12.59
N GLY A 98 13.96 11.77 12.91
CA GLY A 98 15.08 11.64 13.84
C GLY A 98 14.66 11.44 15.30
N GLU A 99 13.64 12.18 15.75
CA GLU A 99 13.06 12.12 17.09
C GLU A 99 12.53 10.71 17.38
N GLU A 100 11.64 10.18 16.53
CA GLU A 100 11.07 8.83 16.72
C GLU A 100 12.16 7.74 16.70
N ALA A 101 13.20 7.91 15.88
CA ALA A 101 14.32 6.97 15.85
C ALA A 101 15.12 6.98 17.16
N VAL A 102 15.35 8.15 17.75
CA VAL A 102 16.02 8.28 19.05
C VAL A 102 15.13 7.76 20.17
N GLU A 103 13.84 8.10 20.17
CA GLU A 103 12.87 7.63 21.17
C GLU A 103 12.78 6.10 21.18
N LEU A 104 12.69 5.48 20.00
CA LEU A 104 12.73 4.03 19.85
C LEU A 104 14.00 3.42 20.47
N ILE A 105 15.18 3.98 20.19
CA ILE A 105 16.44 3.48 20.77
C ILE A 105 16.45 3.59 22.30
N LEU A 106 15.88 4.68 22.84
CA LEU A 106 15.84 4.93 24.28
C LEU A 106 14.83 4.04 25.02
N THR A 107 13.90 3.37 24.33
CA THR A 107 12.94 2.44 24.96
C THR A 107 13.58 1.20 25.60
N ASP A 108 14.83 0.87 25.22
CA ASP A 108 15.58 -0.24 25.82
C ASP A 108 15.82 -0.02 27.33
N GLY A 109 15.94 1.23 27.77
CA GLY A 109 16.11 1.58 29.18
C GLY A 109 14.92 1.20 30.07
N ASP A 110 13.70 1.27 29.51
CA ASP A 110 12.45 1.01 30.25
C ASP A 110 11.97 -0.44 30.13
N ARG A 111 12.61 -1.26 29.26
CA ARG A 111 12.18 -2.64 28.92
C ARG A 111 10.68 -2.76 28.66
N SER A 112 10.04 -1.74 28.08
CA SER A 112 8.61 -1.70 27.83
C SER A 112 8.30 -2.13 26.39
N PRO A 113 7.76 -3.35 26.17
CA PRO A 113 7.43 -3.79 24.81
C PRO A 113 6.32 -2.94 24.18
N THR A 114 5.48 -2.29 25.01
CA THR A 114 4.44 -1.37 24.53
C THR A 114 5.08 -0.14 23.90
N ARG A 115 5.99 0.53 24.61
CA ARG A 115 6.67 1.71 24.07
C ARG A 115 7.46 1.39 22.81
N VAL A 116 8.20 0.28 22.79
CA VAL A 116 8.93 -0.17 21.58
C VAL A 116 7.99 -0.27 20.37
N ARG A 117 6.76 -0.77 20.54
CA ARG A 117 5.78 -0.89 19.44
C ARG A 117 5.24 0.47 19.00
N GLU A 118 5.01 1.38 19.94
CA GLU A 118 4.51 2.73 19.68
C GLU A 118 5.56 3.55 18.91
N GLU A 119 6.78 3.68 19.45
CA GLU A 119 7.84 4.45 18.79
C GLU A 119 8.24 3.84 17.42
N ALA A 120 8.20 2.51 17.30
CA ALA A 120 8.44 1.86 16.01
C ALA A 120 7.33 2.16 14.99
N ALA A 121 6.08 2.23 15.43
CA ALA A 121 4.96 2.59 14.56
C ALA A 121 5.06 4.06 14.12
N ASP A 122 5.44 4.97 15.02
CA ASP A 122 5.62 6.39 14.71
C ASP A 122 6.82 6.62 13.78
N LEU A 123 7.94 5.91 14.00
CA LEU A 123 9.07 5.93 13.08
C LEU A 123 8.67 5.44 11.68
N LEU A 124 7.94 4.33 11.58
CA LEU A 124 7.44 3.82 10.30
C LEU A 124 6.52 4.83 9.62
N PHE A 125 5.59 5.45 10.35
CA PHE A 125 4.70 6.47 9.82
C PHE A 125 5.49 7.65 9.23
N HIS A 126 6.40 8.25 10.00
CA HIS A 126 7.17 9.42 9.56
C HIS A 126 8.12 9.07 8.42
N LEU A 127 8.70 7.85 8.43
CA LEU A 127 9.50 7.33 7.31
C LEU A 127 8.68 7.27 6.01
N LEU A 128 7.43 6.78 6.04
CA LEU A 128 6.59 6.71 4.85
C LEU A 128 6.26 8.11 4.30
N VAL A 129 5.97 9.08 5.18
CA VAL A 129 5.76 10.48 4.75
C VAL A 129 7.04 11.07 4.15
N PHE A 130 8.21 10.77 4.73
CA PHE A 130 9.51 11.18 4.22
C PHE A 130 9.84 10.58 2.85
N LEU A 131 9.57 9.28 2.65
CA LEU A 131 9.72 8.62 1.36
C LEU A 131 8.82 9.28 0.30
N TYR A 132 7.56 9.56 0.64
CA TYR A 132 6.63 10.25 -0.24
C TYR A 132 7.13 11.63 -0.64
N GLN A 133 7.62 12.44 0.30
CA GLN A 133 8.19 13.77 0.02
C GLN A 133 9.35 13.71 -0.98
N ASN A 134 10.15 12.65 -0.93
CA ASN A 134 11.31 12.45 -1.82
C ASN A 134 10.96 11.70 -3.12
N GLY A 135 9.67 11.43 -3.38
CA GLY A 135 9.23 10.73 -4.59
C GLY A 135 9.61 9.24 -4.63
N VAL A 136 10.02 8.66 -3.50
CA VAL A 136 10.36 7.23 -3.40
C VAL A 136 9.12 6.47 -2.95
N ARG A 137 8.64 5.51 -3.72
CA ARG A 137 7.45 4.75 -3.32
C ARG A 137 7.82 3.59 -2.40
N TYR A 138 6.98 3.31 -1.41
CA TYR A 138 7.19 2.19 -0.47
C TYR A 138 7.49 0.83 -1.14
N PRO A 139 6.82 0.43 -2.25
CA PRO A 139 7.16 -0.80 -2.95
C PRO A 139 8.60 -0.87 -3.50
N GLU A 140 9.25 0.28 -3.74
CA GLU A 140 10.64 0.34 -4.19
C GLU A 140 11.61 0.03 -3.03
N VAL A 141 11.27 0.45 -1.81
CA VAL A 141 12.01 0.07 -0.60
C VAL A 141 11.91 -1.44 -0.36
N LEU A 142 10.72 -2.02 -0.53
CA LEU A 142 10.54 -3.48 -0.42
C LEU A 142 11.35 -4.24 -1.47
N ALA A 143 11.38 -3.75 -2.71
CA ALA A 143 12.20 -4.35 -3.77
C ALA A 143 13.69 -4.30 -3.43
N GLU A 144 14.17 -3.20 -2.83
CA GLU A 144 15.54 -3.08 -2.35
C GLU A 144 15.86 -4.04 -1.20
N LEU A 145 14.95 -4.23 -0.24
CA LEU A 145 15.11 -5.22 0.83
C LEU A 145 15.18 -6.65 0.28
N GLU A 146 14.31 -6.99 -0.68
CA GLU A 146 14.29 -8.31 -1.31
C GLU A 146 15.58 -8.58 -2.11
N ARG A 147 16.08 -7.55 -2.81
CA ARG A 147 17.37 -7.61 -3.51
C ARG A 147 18.51 -7.93 -2.55
N ARG A 148 18.53 -7.33 -1.35
CA ARG A 148 19.56 -7.57 -0.33
C ARG A 148 19.43 -8.95 0.32
N ARG A 149 18.21 -9.45 0.52
CA ARG A 149 17.97 -10.80 1.05
C ARG A 149 18.49 -11.90 0.13
N SER A 150 18.49 -11.63 -1.18
CA SER A 150 18.87 -12.58 -2.22
C SER A 150 20.37 -12.50 -2.61
N ALA A 151 21.13 -11.61 -1.97
CA ALA A 151 22.58 -11.44 -2.15
C ALA A 151 23.34 -12.10 -0.99
#